data_AF-A0A7W5AV83-F1
#
_entry.id   AF-A0A7W5AV83-F1
#
_cell.length_a   1.000
_cell.length_b   1.000
_cell.length_c   1.000
_cell.angle_alpha   90.00
_cell.angle_beta   90.00
_cell.angle_gamma   90.00
#
_symmetry.space_group_name_H-M   'P 1'
#
loop_
_entity.id
_entity.type
_entity.pdbx_description
1 polymer ?
#
loop_
_entity_poly.entity_id
_entity_poly.type
_entity_poly.pdbx_seq_one_letter_code
_entity_poly.pdbx_strand_id
1 'polypeptide(L)' 'MMNEAIYLAVWLMGLFGIVGVVSWCLARMVIDDSMNYDEQHVWQRKLPQWVKEEKKR' A
#
# COMPACT_ATOMS: atom_id res chain seq x y z
N MET A 1 40.04 0.27 6.58
CA MET A 1 39.01 0.30 7.65
C MET A 1 37.91 1.33 7.38
N MET A 2 38.17 2.63 7.45
CA MET A 2 37.11 3.66 7.28
C MET A 2 36.48 3.67 5.87
N ASN A 3 37.30 3.51 4.83
CA ASN A 3 36.82 3.56 3.45
C ASN A 3 35.88 2.40 3.12
N GLU A 4 36.21 1.18 3.56
CA GLU A 4 35.37 -0.01 3.34
C GLU A 4 34.01 0.13 4.03
N ALA A 5 33.98 0.69 5.24
CA ALA A 5 32.75 0.96 5.97
C ALA A 5 31.85 1.98 5.23
N ILE A 6 32.44 3.02 4.64
CA ILE A 6 31.71 4.02 3.84
C ILE A 6 31.11 3.36 2.58
N TYR A 7 31.88 2.56 1.86
CA TYR A 7 31.36 1.84 0.68
C TYR A 7 30.20 0.90 1.03
N LEU A 8 30.32 0.18 2.15
CA LEU A 8 29.24 -0.69 2.64
C LEU A 8 27.99 0.12 3.00
N ALA A 9 28.14 1.25 3.68
CA ALA A 9 27.04 2.12 4.07
C ALA A 9 26.30 2.69 2.85
N VAL A 10 27.03 3.12 1.81
CA VAL A 10 26.44 3.59 0.55
C VAL A 10 25.64 2.47 -0.13
N TRP A 11 26.20 1.26 -0.17
CA TRP A 11 25.52 0.09 -0.72
C TRP A 11 24.23 -0.24 0.04
N LEU A 12 24.28 -0.22 1.37
CA LEU A 12 23.11 -0.47 2.20
C LEU A 12 22.04 0.59 1.99
N MET A 13 22.40 1.88 1.98
CA MET A 13 21.43 2.94 1.71
C MET A 13 20.81 2.82 0.32
N GLY A 14 21.60 2.47 -0.70
CA GLY A 14 21.10 2.25 -2.06
C GLY A 14 20.12 1.08 -2.12
N LEU A 15 20.49 -0.07 -1.53
CA LEU A 15 19.65 -1.26 -1.51
C LEU A 15 18.35 -1.02 -0.73
N PHE A 16 18.45 -0.48 0.48
CA PHE A 16 17.27 -0.18 1.31
C PHE A 16 16.39 0.89 0.67
N GLY A 17 16.97 1.90 0.02
CA GLY A 17 16.24 2.92 -0.71
C GLY A 17 15.39 2.32 -1.82
N ILE A 18 15.98 1.46 -2.67
CA ILE A 18 15.26 0.80 -3.77
C ILE A 18 14.15 -0.10 -3.23
N VAL A 19 14.47 -0.95 -2.25
CA VAL A 19 13.49 -1.85 -1.63
C VAL A 19 12.35 -1.06 -1.01
N GLY A 20 12.65 0.00 -0.26
CA GLY A 20 11.64 0.84 0.38
C GLY A 20 10.71 1.52 -0.63
N VAL A 21 11.24 2.05 -1.74
CA VAL A 21 10.43 2.66 -2.80
C VAL A 21 9.52 1.62 -3.47
N VAL A 22 10.04 0.44 -3.79
CA VAL A 22 9.24 -0.65 -4.39
C VAL A 22 8.14 -1.10 -3.43
N SER A 23 8.47 -1.32 -2.16
CA SER A 23 7.49 -1.67 -1.12
C SER A 23 6.43 -0.59 -0.96
N TRP A 24 6.80 0.69 -1.00
CA TRP A 24 5.85 1.80 -0.93
C TRP A 24 4.88 1.82 -2.12
N CYS A 25 5.39 1.68 -3.34
CA CYS A 25 4.56 1.60 -4.54
C CYS A 25 3.59 0.42 -4.49
N LEU A 26 4.09 -0.75 -4.07
CA LEU A 26 3.27 -1.96 -3.90
C LEU A 26 2.21 -1.76 -2.82
N ALA A 27 2.57 -1.22 -1.66
CA ALA A 27 1.62 -0.95 -0.59
C ALA A 27 0.52 0.01 -1.06
N ARG A 28 0.90 1.08 -1.78
CA ARG A 28 -0.07 2.02 -2.34
C ARG A 28 -1.00 1.35 -3.35
N MET A 29 -0.46 0.53 -4.24
CA MET A 29 -1.25 -0.22 -5.22
C MET A 29 -2.24 -1.17 -4.53
N VAL A 30 -1.79 -1.92 -3.51
CA VAL A 30 -2.67 -2.85 -2.77
C VAL A 30 -3.78 -2.10 -2.02
N ILE A 31 -3.44 -0.97 -1.38
CA ILE A 31 -4.42 -0.14 -0.68
C ILE A 31 -5.44 0.44 -1.67
N ASP A 32 -4.97 1.02 -2.77
CA ASP A 32 -5.86 1.69 -3.72
C ASP A 32 -6.72 0.69 -4.52
N ASP A 33 -6.19 -0.49 -4.85
CA ASP A 33 -6.86 -1.50 -5.68
C ASP A 33 -7.70 -2.46 -4.82
N SER A 34 -7.07 -3.20 -3.91
CA SER A 34 -7.74 -4.25 -3.14
C SER A 34 -8.65 -3.66 -2.06
N MET A 35 -8.20 -2.63 -1.35
CA MET A 35 -8.97 -2.12 -0.21
C MET A 35 -10.21 -1.33 -0.65
N ASN A 36 -10.13 -0.54 -1.73
CA ASN A 36 -11.30 0.14 -2.28
C ASN A 36 -12.31 -0.85 -2.89
N TYR A 37 -11.83 -1.85 -3.62
CA TYR A 37 -12.70 -2.86 -4.21
C TYR A 37 -13.47 -3.64 -3.13
N ASP A 38 -12.76 -4.09 -2.10
CA ASP A 38 -13.37 -4.79 -0.95
C ASP A 38 -14.28 -3.87 -0.13
N GLU A 39 -13.91 -2.60 0.07
CA GLU A 39 -14.75 -1.65 0.80
C GLU A 39 -16.09 -1.39 0.10
N GLN A 40 -16.09 -1.31 -1.24
CA GLN A 40 -17.27 -1.07 -2.04
C GLN A 40 -18.15 -2.33 -2.18
N HIS A 41 -17.55 -3.49 -2.46
CA HIS A 41 -18.30 -4.68 -2.86
C HIS A 41 -18.52 -5.67 -1.71
N VAL A 42 -17.53 -5.86 -0.84
CA VAL A 42 -17.58 -6.87 0.23
C VAL A 42 -18.10 -6.26 1.53
N TRP A 43 -17.53 -5.14 1.97
CA TRP A 43 -17.83 -4.56 3.29
C TRP A 43 -18.99 -3.58 3.28
N GLN A 44 -19.37 -3.07 2.10
CA GLN A 44 -20.50 -2.15 1.94
C GLN A 44 -20.44 -0.90 2.85
N ARG A 45 -19.24 -0.53 3.32
CA ARG A 45 -19.05 0.53 4.32
C ARG A 45 -19.35 1.92 3.77
N LYS A 46 -19.09 2.11 2.47
CA LYS A 46 -19.37 3.34 1.70
C LYS A 46 -20.58 3.22 0.76
N LEU A 47 -21.55 2.34 1.06
CA LEU A 47 -22.78 2.35 0.27
C LEU A 47 -23.58 3.63 0.56
N PRO A 48 -24.01 4.36 -0.49
CA PRO A 48 -24.92 5.47 -0.32
C PRO A 48 -26.25 4.96 0.24
N GLN A 49 -26.89 5.78 1.08
CA GLN A 49 -27.97 5.38 1.98
C GLN A 49 -29.17 4.74 1.25
N TRP A 50 -29.44 5.15 0.02
CA TRP A 50 -30.49 4.60 -0.85
C TRP A 50 -30.29 3.11 -1.21
N VAL A 51 -29.05 2.63 -1.34
CA VAL A 51 -28.76 1.20 -1.62
C VAL A 51 -29.00 0.33 -0.38
N LYS A 52 -28.81 0.88 0.83
CA LYS A 52 -29.10 0.17 2.09
C LYS A 52 -30.60 0.00 2.31
N GLU A 53 -31.42 0.90 1.79
CA GLU A 53 -32.88 0.89 1.96
C GLU A 53 -33.58 -0.10 1.01
N GLU A 54 -33.09 -0.25 -0.23
CA GLU A 54 -33.63 -1.23 -1.19
C GLU A 54 -33.41 -2.68 -0.75
N LYS A 55 -32.25 -3.00 -0.14
CA LYS A 55 -31.93 -4.38 0.28
C LYS A 55 -32.71 -4.85 1.51
N LYS A 56 -33.43 -3.94 2.17
CA LYS A 56 -34.19 -4.20 3.41
C LYS A 56 -35.69 -4.44 3.16
N ARG A 57 -36.16 -4.20 1.93
CA ARG A 57 -37.49 -4.55 1.43
C ARG A 57 -37.48 -5.96 0.85
#